data_AF-A0AA37IA55-F1
#
_entry.id   AF-A0AA37IA55-F1
#
_cell.length_a   1.000
_cell.length_b   1.000
_cell.length_c   1.000
_cell.angle_alpha   90.00
_cell.angle_beta   90.00
_cell.angle_gamma   90.00
#
_symmetry.space_group_name_H-M   'P 1'
#
loop_
_entity.id
_entity.type
_entity.pdbx_description
1 polymer ?
#
loop_
_entity_poly.entity_id
_entity_poly.type
_entity_poly.pdbx_seq_one_letter_code
_entity_poly.pdbx_strand_id
1 'polypeptide(L)'
;MTVENRLYRGLEICPLVFSHRPAGTSHAYSQDDGFDAAVRIQEPSAEMGMSRSRVFKISAGEPFQSAGDARRASIAYAEQMIDKCPQARTFLD
;
A
#
# COMPACT_ATOMS: atom_id res chain seq x y z
N MET A 1 -12.13 6.16 -11.61
CA MET A 1 -10.71 5.85 -11.36
C MET A 1 -10.67 4.56 -10.57
N THR A 2 -10.52 3.42 -11.23
CA THR A 2 -10.37 2.13 -10.56
C THR A 2 -8.96 2.09 -9.98
N VAL A 3 -8.84 2.02 -8.65
CA VAL A 3 -7.57 1.63 -8.04
C VAL A 3 -7.32 0.20 -8.53
N GLU A 4 -6.25 0.01 -9.29
CA GLU A 4 -5.84 -1.30 -9.82
C GLU A 4 -5.47 -2.20 -8.63
N ASN A 5 -6.48 -2.82 -8.02
CA ASN A 5 -6.33 -3.78 -6.94
C ASN A 5 -5.89 -5.11 -7.55
N ARG A 6 -4.84 -5.71 -6.99
CA ARG A 6 -4.30 -6.99 -7.46
C ARG A 6 -4.77 -8.11 -6.54
N LEU A 7 -5.35 -9.16 -7.10
CA LEU A 7 -5.69 -10.37 -6.34
C LEU A 7 -4.42 -11.23 -6.16
N TYR A 8 -4.08 -11.56 -4.91
CA TYR A 8 -2.96 -12.42 -4.55
C TYR A 8 -3.36 -13.38 -3.43
N ARG A 9 -3.23 -14.69 -3.69
CA ARG A 9 -3.66 -15.78 -2.77
C ARG A 9 -5.06 -15.59 -2.15
N GLY A 10 -6.00 -15.05 -2.94
CA GLY A 10 -7.38 -14.84 -2.49
C GLY A 10 -7.59 -13.60 -1.62
N LEU A 11 -6.62 -12.68 -1.57
CA LEU A 11 -6.73 -11.36 -0.95
C LEU A 11 -6.49 -10.27 -2.00
N GLU A 12 -7.14 -9.12 -1.84
CA GLU A 12 -6.89 -7.94 -2.65
C GLU A 12 -5.77 -7.10 -2.05
N ILE A 13 -4.82 -6.71 -2.89
CA ILE A 13 -3.71 -5.81 -2.59
C ILE A 13 -4.01 -4.47 -3.27
N CYS A 14 -4.15 -3.42 -2.47
CA CYS A 14 -4.42 -2.06 -2.92
C CYS A 14 -3.24 -1.15 -2.54
N PRO A 15 -2.32 -0.86 -3.47
CA PRO A 15 -1.20 0.05 -3.22
C PRO A 15 -1.68 1.47 -2.93
N LEU A 16 -1.15 2.09 -1.89
CA LEU A 16 -1.44 3.48 -1.50
C LEU A 16 -0.14 4.28 -1.56
N VAL A 17 -0.02 5.18 -2.54
CA VAL A 17 1.15 6.02 -2.74
C VAL A 17 0.78 7.47 -2.49
N PHE A 18 1.58 8.17 -1.69
CA PHE A 18 1.32 9.56 -1.34
C PHE A 18 2.64 10.33 -1.23
N SER A 19 2.58 11.65 -1.46
CA SER A 19 3.76 12.51 -1.28
C SER A 19 4.21 12.48 0.17
N HIS A 20 5.52 12.40 0.40
CA HIS A 20 6.09 12.40 1.74
C HIS A 20 5.79 13.69 2.51
N ARG A 21 5.84 14.85 1.82
CA ARG A 21 5.42 16.13 2.39
C ARG A 21 3.94 16.44 2.11
N PRO A 22 3.21 16.96 3.11
CA PRO A 22 1.87 17.49 2.91
C PRO A 22 1.92 18.75 2.02
N ALA A 23 1.07 18.78 1.00
CA ALA A 23 0.91 19.93 0.11
C ALA A 23 0.51 21.17 0.94
N GLY A 24 1.45 22.09 1.18
CA GLY A 24 1.20 23.30 1.96
C GLY A 24 2.41 23.91 2.67
N THR A 25 3.54 23.22 2.75
CA THR A 25 4.81 23.83 3.21
C THR A 25 5.49 24.53 2.03
N SER A 26 4.96 25.71 1.68
CA SER A 26 5.60 26.62 0.72
C SER A 26 6.90 27.15 1.31
N HIS A 27 8.03 26.55 0.96
CA HIS A 27 9.27 27.26 0.60
C HIS A 27 10.28 26.27 0.01
N ALA A 28 10.70 26.57 -1.22
CA ALA A 28 11.62 25.83 -2.09
C ALA A 28 10.97 24.70 -2.91
N TYR A 29 11.10 24.85 -4.23
CA TYR A 29 10.86 23.82 -5.23
C TYR A 29 11.87 22.67 -5.05
N SER A 30 11.64 21.82 -4.06
CA SER A 30 12.37 20.57 -3.92
C SER A 30 11.56 19.50 -4.64
N GLN A 31 11.90 19.25 -5.90
CA GLN A 31 11.40 18.14 -6.73
C GLN A 31 11.86 16.76 -6.19
N ASP A 32 12.16 16.65 -4.90
CA ASP A 32 12.96 15.58 -4.28
C ASP A 32 12.46 15.18 -2.88
N ASP A 33 11.26 15.61 -2.48
CA ASP A 33 10.70 15.18 -1.19
C ASP A 33 10.24 13.70 -1.22
N GLY A 34 10.22 13.07 -2.39
CA GLY A 34 9.92 11.65 -2.57
C GLY A 34 8.47 11.25 -2.23
N PHE A 35 8.24 9.95 -2.23
CA PHE A 35 6.94 9.32 -2.02
C PHE A 35 7.00 8.39 -0.83
N ASP A 36 5.98 8.42 -0.01
CA ASP A 36 5.71 7.37 0.96
C ASP A 36 4.75 6.35 0.37
N ALA A 37 4.81 5.15 0.93
CA ALA A 37 4.01 4.02 0.49
C ALA A 37 3.32 3.35 1.67
N ALA A 38 2.09 2.94 1.42
CA ALA A 38 1.35 2.00 2.24
C ALA A 38 0.66 0.99 1.32
N VAL A 39 0.09 -0.04 1.92
CA VAL A 39 -0.72 -1.02 1.20
C VAL A 39 -1.91 -1.41 2.05
N ARG A 40 -3.10 -1.40 1.46
CA ARG A 40 -4.27 -2.03 2.06
C ARG A 40 -4.33 -3.46 1.55
N ILE A 41 -4.46 -4.41 2.48
CA ILE A 41 -4.81 -5.79 2.16
C ILE A 41 -6.22 -6.00 2.65
N GLN A 42 -7.06 -6.57 1.81
CA GLN A 42 -8.46 -6.83 2.15
C GLN A 42 -8.95 -8.14 1.59
N GLU A 43 -9.99 -8.69 2.20
CA GLU A 43 -10.74 -9.77 1.58
C GLU A 43 -11.37 -9.27 0.27
N PRO A 44 -11.48 -10.12 -0.77
CA PRO A 44 -12.16 -9.76 -2.00
C PRO A 44 -13.55 -9.27 -1.67
N SER A 45 -13.95 -8.13 -2.21
CA SER A 45 -15.23 -7.53 -1.87
C SER A 45 -16.36 -8.46 -2.29
N ALA A 46 -16.92 -9.24 -1.36
CA ALA A 46 -18.15 -9.96 -1.59
C ALA A 46 -19.28 -8.92 -1.65
N GLU A 47 -20.19 -9.06 -2.62
CA GLU A 47 -21.22 -8.06 -3.00
C GLU A 47 -22.19 -7.64 -1.87
N MET A 48 -22.01 -8.12 -0.64
CA MET A 48 -22.96 -7.94 0.46
C MET A 48 -22.31 -7.96 1.86
N GLY A 49 -21.12 -7.38 2.05
CA GLY A 49 -20.54 -7.23 3.40
C GLY A 49 -19.33 -6.30 3.52
N MET A 50 -19.09 -5.78 4.73
CA MET A 50 -17.83 -5.12 5.08
C MET A 50 -16.70 -6.16 5.03
N SER A 51 -15.90 -6.10 3.97
CA SER A 51 -14.74 -6.99 3.83
C SER A 51 -13.65 -6.56 4.80
N ARG A 52 -13.09 -7.52 5.55
CA ARG A 52 -12.01 -7.23 6.49
C ARG A 52 -10.82 -6.65 5.72
N SER A 53 -10.26 -5.55 6.23
CA SER A 53 -9.16 -4.87 5.60
C SER A 53 -8.21 -4.30 6.63
N ARG A 54 -6.92 -4.25 6.29
CA ARG A 54 -5.90 -3.62 7.11
C ARG A 54 -4.90 -2.88 6.25
N VAL A 55 -4.47 -1.72 6.73
CA VAL A 55 -3.47 -0.88 6.07
C VAL A 55 -2.12 -1.04 6.75
N PHE A 56 -1.09 -1.28 5.96
CA PHE A 56 0.28 -1.41 6.40
C PHE A 56 1.11 -0.30 5.77
N LYS A 57 1.75 0.53 6.61
CA LYS A 57 2.70 1.53 6.13
C LYS A 57 4.03 0.85 5.82
N ILE A 58 4.64 1.20 4.71
CA ILE A 58 5.97 0.70 4.35
C ILE A 58 7.00 1.62 4.97
N SER A 59 7.73 1.10 5.94
CA SER A 59 8.89 1.78 6.52
C SER A 59 10.09 1.56 5.61
N ALA A 60 10.25 2.43 4.61
CA ALA A 60 11.54 2.59 3.93
C ALA A 60 12.45 3.49 4.77
N GLY A 61 13.76 3.23 4.78
CA GLY A 61 14.73 4.08 5.49
C GLY A 61 14.78 5.52 4.94
N GLU A 62 14.39 5.70 3.68
CA GLU A 62 14.26 6.97 2.96
C GLU A 62 12.99 6.93 2.09
N PRO A 63 12.39 8.09 1.74
CA PRO A 63 11.29 8.17 0.81
C PRO A 63 11.62 7.57 -0.58
N PHE A 64 10.62 7.03 -1.27
CA PHE A 64 10.78 6.51 -2.62
C PHE A 64 10.98 7.65 -3.63
N GLN A 65 11.93 7.50 -4.55
CA GLN A 65 12.23 8.52 -5.56
C GLN A 65 11.09 8.72 -6.57
N SER A 66 10.25 7.71 -6.76
CA SER A 66 9.11 7.78 -7.66
C SER A 66 7.87 7.07 -7.11
N ALA A 67 6.70 7.53 -7.54
CA ALA A 67 5.43 6.87 -7.22
C ALA A 67 5.38 5.43 -7.76
N GLY A 68 6.10 5.13 -8.85
CA GLY A 68 6.23 3.80 -9.41
C GLY A 68 7.01 2.86 -8.49
N ASP A 69 8.11 3.34 -7.90
CA ASP A 69 8.89 2.58 -6.91
C ASP A 69 8.09 2.33 -5.65
N ALA A 70 7.44 3.36 -5.11
CA ALA A 70 6.52 3.24 -3.98
C ALA A 70 5.44 2.18 -4.24
N ARG A 71 4.79 2.21 -5.42
CA ARG A 71 3.76 1.23 -5.79
C ARG A 71 4.32 -0.20 -5.86
N ARG A 72 5.50 -0.39 -6.48
CA ARG A 72 6.14 -1.71 -6.56
C ARG A 72 6.52 -2.23 -5.18
N ALA A 73 7.03 -1.38 -4.31
CA ALA A 73 7.34 -1.72 -2.93
C ALA A 73 6.08 -2.12 -2.15
N SER A 74 4.96 -1.41 -2.31
CA SER A 74 3.66 -1.80 -1.73
C SER A 74 3.23 -3.20 -2.10
N ILE A 75 3.33 -3.53 -3.39
CA ILE A 75 2.94 -4.85 -3.89
C ILE A 75 3.87 -5.92 -3.31
N ALA A 76 5.19 -5.73 -3.43
CA ALA A 76 6.17 -6.69 -2.95
C ALA A 76 6.09 -6.91 -1.42
N TYR A 77 5.84 -5.85 -0.65
CA TYR A 77 5.64 -5.94 0.80
C TYR A 77 4.41 -6.79 1.14
N ALA A 78 3.27 -6.52 0.48
CA ALA A 78 2.05 -7.28 0.71
C ALA A 78 2.19 -8.76 0.31
N GLU A 79 2.79 -9.06 -0.85
CA GLU A 79 3.03 -10.43 -1.28
C GLU A 79 3.90 -11.18 -0.26
N GLN A 80 5.01 -10.58 0.19
CA GLN A 80 5.87 -11.18 1.20
C GLN A 80 5.16 -11.42 2.53
N MET A 81 4.30 -10.50 2.97
CA MET A 81 3.57 -10.65 4.22
C MET A 81 2.52 -11.76 4.12
N ILE A 82 1.81 -11.84 2.99
CA ILE A 82 0.86 -12.91 2.69
C ILE A 82 1.58 -14.26 2.61
N ASP A 83 2.75 -14.32 1.98
CA ASP A 83 3.53 -15.57 1.86
C ASP A 83 4.10 -16.04 3.21
N LYS A 84 4.46 -15.12 4.11
CA LYS A 84 4.97 -15.45 5.46
C LYS A 84 3.86 -15.83 6.44
N CYS A 85 2.62 -15.44 6.17
CA CYS A 85 1.47 -15.76 7.00
C CYS A 85 0.54 -16.76 6.28
N PRO A 86 0.73 -18.08 6.45
CA PRO A 86 -0.13 -19.09 5.81
C PRO A 86 -1.61 -18.96 6.21
N GLN A 87 -1.89 -18.34 7.37
CA GLN A 87 -3.21 -17.91 7.79
C GLN A 87 -3.41 -16.43 7.45
N ALA A 88 -3.34 -16.08 6.16
CA ALA A 88 -3.36 -14.67 5.72
C ALA A 88 -4.62 -13.88 6.16
N ARG A 89 -5.65 -14.56 6.65
CA ARG A 89 -6.85 -13.97 7.25
C ARG A 89 -6.64 -13.48 8.69
N THR A 90 -5.71 -14.07 9.44
CA THR A 90 -5.52 -13.76 10.87
C THR A 90 -4.94 -12.37 11.10
N PHE A 91 -4.15 -11.83 10.16
CA PHE A 91 -3.58 -10.49 10.32
C PHE A 91 -4.54 -9.36 9.93
N LEU A 92 -5.71 -9.68 9.37
CA LEU A 92 -6.77 -8.71 9.04
C LEU A 92 -7.67 -8.41 10.25
N ASP A 93 -7.46 -9.10 11.37
CA ASP A 93 -8.09 -8.85 12.68
C ASP A 93 -7.40 -7.69 13.42
#